data_AF-A0AA86DXN3-F1
#
_entry.id   AF-A0AA86DXN3-F1
#
_cell.length_a   1.000
_cell.length_b   1.000
_cell.length_c   1.000
_cell.angle_alpha   90.00
_cell.angle_beta   90.00
_cell.angle_gamma   90.00
#
_symmetry.space_group_name_H-M   'P 1'
#
loop_
_entity.id
_entity.type
_entity.pdbx_description
1 polymer ?
#
loop_
_entity_poly.entity_id
_entity_poly.type
_entity_poly.pdbx_seq_one_letter_code
_entity_poly.pdbx_strand_id
1 'polypeptide(L)'
;MRRKDKEAEQARKREQTKQELKRTIATKEQIPDIIIACEDEASAPTYFKALIGQLRESRKITPDSFVIAKHTNTHPTGILEDLKKHRCKFSGKSYKDFKHKWIVIDRDKEHVNGGGHSPEDFNSALAQAKSLKVDVAYSNDAFELWYLLHFNPRETAILRDELLTQVIEKLQARNESKFGQLDKDTIKQAVFTKLIFDELQALQETAIKNAERLMASYEVAHNPENDNPSTTVHVLVKLLNSLWIE
;
A
#
# COMPACT_ATOMS: atom_id res chain seq x y z
N MET A 1 43.21 40.72 -30.39
CA MET A 1 42.91 39.53 -29.55
C MET A 1 42.73 38.35 -30.49
N ARG A 2 43.64 37.35 -30.44
CA ARG A 2 43.80 36.34 -31.50
C ARG A 2 42.64 35.34 -31.42
N ARG A 3 42.20 34.82 -32.57
CA ARG A 3 41.05 33.88 -32.70
C ARG A 3 41.14 32.70 -31.72
N LYS A 4 42.36 32.24 -31.45
CA LYS A 4 42.69 31.19 -30.48
C LYS A 4 42.34 31.54 -29.03
N ASP A 5 42.45 32.81 -28.64
CA ASP A 5 42.17 33.26 -27.27
C ASP A 5 40.66 33.20 -26.98
N LYS A 6 39.82 33.51 -27.98
CA LYS A 6 38.36 33.43 -27.88
C LYS A 6 37.85 31.98 -27.81
N GLU A 7 38.48 31.07 -28.55
CA GLU A 7 38.14 29.64 -28.53
C GLU A 7 38.50 29.00 -27.17
N ALA A 8 39.67 29.36 -26.62
CA ALA A 8 40.09 28.90 -25.30
C ALA A 8 39.15 29.42 -24.20
N GLU A 9 38.69 30.67 -24.28
CA GLU A 9 37.74 31.22 -23.32
C GLU A 9 36.35 30.57 -23.42
N GLN A 10 35.86 30.28 -24.63
CA GLN A 10 34.61 29.55 -24.82
C GLN A 10 34.69 28.10 -24.33
N ALA A 11 35.81 27.42 -24.53
CA ALA A 11 36.03 26.08 -24.00
C ALA A 11 36.01 26.08 -22.46
N ARG A 12 36.68 27.06 -21.83
CA ARG A 12 36.71 27.22 -20.37
C ARG A 12 35.32 27.50 -19.79
N LYS A 13 34.53 28.35 -20.43
CA LYS A 13 33.13 28.61 -20.05
C LYS A 13 32.28 27.35 -20.15
N ARG A 14 32.40 26.57 -21.24
CA ARG A 14 31.68 25.29 -21.39
C ARG A 14 32.08 24.26 -20.32
N GLU A 15 33.36 24.20 -19.96
CA GLU A 15 33.87 23.30 -18.91
C GLU A 15 33.34 23.71 -17.53
N GLN A 16 33.31 25.00 -17.23
CA GLN A 16 32.73 25.56 -16.01
C GLN A 16 31.22 25.32 -15.94
N THR A 17 30.47 25.58 -17.02
CA THR A 17 29.03 25.26 -17.07
C THR A 17 28.79 23.76 -16.92
N LYS A 18 29.66 22.90 -17.46
CA LYS A 18 29.56 21.44 -17.31
C LYS A 18 29.91 20.97 -15.89
N GLN A 19 30.78 21.68 -15.18
CA GLN A 19 31.08 21.45 -13.76
C GLN A 19 29.98 22.02 -12.84
N GLU A 20 29.36 23.15 -13.17
CA GLU A 20 28.18 23.68 -12.48
C GLU A 20 26.92 22.83 -12.73
N LEU A 21 26.80 22.22 -13.92
CA LEU A 21 25.76 21.24 -14.28
C LEU A 21 26.04 19.82 -13.77
N LYS A 22 27.24 19.55 -13.22
CA LYS A 22 27.43 18.34 -12.39
C LYS A 22 26.67 18.60 -11.10
N ARG A 23 25.38 18.24 -11.15
CA ARG A 23 24.45 18.19 -10.03
C ARG A 23 25.23 17.94 -8.75
N THR A 24 25.24 18.93 -7.87
CA THR A 24 25.41 18.69 -6.45
C THR A 24 24.44 17.55 -6.15
N ILE A 25 24.98 16.37 -5.83
CA ILE A 25 24.20 15.29 -5.27
C ILE A 25 23.84 15.83 -3.89
N ALA A 26 22.83 16.71 -3.85
CA ALA A 26 22.04 16.88 -2.65
C ALA A 26 21.71 15.45 -2.26
N THR A 27 22.23 15.04 -1.11
CA THR A 27 21.80 13.84 -0.40
C THR A 27 20.29 13.95 -0.29
N LYS A 28 19.59 13.45 -1.32
CA LYS A 28 18.14 13.43 -1.41
C LYS A 28 17.70 12.80 -0.10
N GLU A 29 17.03 13.58 0.74
CA GLU A 29 16.02 13.05 1.65
C GLU A 29 15.32 11.95 0.88
N GLN A 30 15.39 10.72 1.41
CA GLN A 30 15.12 9.50 0.64
C GLN A 30 13.73 9.58 0.05
N ILE A 31 13.63 10.00 -1.21
CA ILE A 31 12.35 10.03 -1.93
C ILE A 31 11.78 8.62 -1.79
N PRO A 32 10.57 8.47 -1.22
CA PRO A 32 9.93 7.18 -1.05
C PRO A 32 10.03 6.37 -2.33
N ASP A 33 10.52 5.14 -2.23
CA ASP A 33 10.77 4.27 -3.38
C ASP A 33 10.06 2.92 -3.20
N ILE A 34 8.76 2.94 -3.47
CA ILE A 34 7.81 1.89 -3.11
C ILE A 34 6.91 1.55 -4.30
N ILE A 35 6.75 0.25 -4.55
CA ILE A 35 5.73 -0.29 -5.45
C ILE A 35 4.82 -1.25 -4.70
N ILE A 36 3.51 -1.12 -4.93
CA ILE A 36 2.45 -1.93 -4.30
C ILE A 36 1.57 -2.51 -5.40
N ALA A 37 1.24 -3.80 -5.36
CA ALA A 37 0.17 -4.40 -6.16
C ALA A 37 -0.95 -4.88 -5.22
N CYS A 38 -2.22 -4.62 -5.57
CA CYS A 38 -3.37 -4.94 -4.71
C CYS A 38 -4.28 -5.96 -5.40
N GLU A 39 -4.83 -6.88 -4.63
CA GLU A 39 -5.82 -7.88 -5.06
C GLU A 39 -7.17 -7.25 -5.43
N ASP A 40 -7.58 -6.19 -4.76
CA ASP A 40 -8.80 -5.48 -5.07
C ASP A 40 -8.54 -4.25 -5.95
N GLU A 41 -9.55 -3.86 -6.72
CA GLU A 41 -9.45 -2.72 -7.65
C GLU A 41 -9.63 -1.36 -6.96
N ALA A 42 -10.24 -1.35 -5.78
CA ALA A 42 -10.81 -0.14 -5.19
C ALA A 42 -10.37 0.15 -3.75
N SER A 43 -10.77 -0.65 -2.75
CA SER A 43 -10.49 -0.40 -1.32
C SER A 43 -9.01 -0.18 -1.00
N ALA A 44 -8.18 -1.21 -1.07
CA ALA A 44 -6.77 -1.10 -0.71
C ALA A 44 -6.00 -0.11 -1.61
N PRO A 45 -6.10 -0.15 -2.96
CA PRO A 45 -5.33 0.78 -3.79
C PRO A 45 -5.78 2.23 -3.60
N THR A 46 -7.06 2.50 -3.32
CA THR A 46 -7.54 3.86 -3.03
C THR A 46 -7.08 4.33 -1.65
N TYR A 47 -7.14 3.47 -0.63
CA TYR A 47 -6.63 3.77 0.71
C TYR A 47 -5.15 4.17 0.67
N PHE A 48 -4.29 3.36 0.04
CA PHE A 48 -2.85 3.66 -0.01
C PHE A 48 -2.52 4.89 -0.87
N LYS A 49 -3.28 5.14 -1.95
CA LYS A 49 -3.16 6.40 -2.72
C LYS A 49 -3.54 7.62 -1.90
N ALA A 50 -4.58 7.52 -1.07
CA ALA A 50 -5.01 8.60 -0.19
C ALA A 50 -3.96 8.84 0.92
N LEU A 51 -3.41 7.77 1.50
CA LEU A 51 -2.38 7.83 2.55
C LEU A 51 -1.13 8.62 2.13
N ILE A 52 -0.74 8.54 0.86
CA ILE A 52 0.42 9.28 0.31
C ILE A 52 0.01 10.55 -0.46
N GLY A 53 -1.27 10.91 -0.45
CA GLY A 53 -1.83 12.01 -1.23
C GLY A 53 -1.14 13.34 -0.98
N GLN A 54 -0.96 13.73 0.29
CA GLN A 54 -0.34 15.04 0.59
C GLN A 54 1.17 15.07 0.29
N LEU A 55 1.90 13.93 0.33
CA LEU A 55 3.30 13.88 -0.15
C LEU A 55 3.37 14.14 -1.65
N ARG A 56 2.38 13.66 -2.41
CA ARG A 56 2.29 13.91 -3.85
C ARG A 56 1.94 15.36 -4.14
N GLU A 57 0.97 15.92 -3.42
CA GLU A 57 0.55 17.32 -3.57
C GLU A 57 1.67 18.31 -3.22
N SER A 58 2.42 18.03 -2.14
CA SER A 58 3.60 18.80 -1.72
C SER A 58 4.86 18.52 -2.54
N ARG A 59 4.78 17.68 -3.59
CA ARG A 59 5.89 17.30 -4.48
C ARG A 59 7.09 16.67 -3.75
N LYS A 60 6.86 16.04 -2.59
CA LYS A 60 7.85 15.26 -1.83
C LYS A 60 8.09 13.86 -2.44
N ILE A 61 7.13 13.35 -3.23
CA ILE A 61 7.28 12.13 -4.05
C ILE A 61 7.14 12.41 -5.54
N THR A 62 7.74 11.55 -6.36
CA THR A 62 7.54 11.58 -7.82
C THR A 62 6.61 10.45 -8.26
N PRO A 63 5.99 10.52 -9.45
CA PRO A 63 5.13 9.45 -9.95
C PRO A 63 5.81 8.07 -10.06
N ASP A 64 7.13 8.04 -10.18
CA ASP A 64 7.92 6.81 -10.30
C ASP A 64 8.53 6.37 -8.97
N SER A 65 8.27 7.10 -7.88
CA SER A 65 8.81 6.82 -6.55
C SER A 65 7.77 6.14 -5.64
N PHE A 66 6.49 6.46 -5.80
CA PHE A 66 5.41 5.66 -5.22
C PHE A 66 4.46 5.20 -6.34
N VAL A 67 4.31 3.88 -6.47
CA VAL A 67 3.53 3.26 -7.54
C VAL A 67 2.54 2.26 -6.99
N ILE A 68 1.29 2.37 -7.42
CA ILE A 68 0.34 1.25 -7.38
C ILE A 68 0.36 0.58 -8.76
N ALA A 69 0.75 -0.70 -8.80
CA ALA A 69 0.75 -1.50 -10.02
C ALA A 69 -0.68 -1.62 -10.58
N LYS A 70 -0.78 -1.83 -11.89
CA LYS A 70 -2.08 -2.01 -12.53
C LYS A 70 -2.65 -3.36 -12.09
N HIS A 71 -3.84 -3.34 -11.50
CA HIS A 71 -4.61 -4.54 -11.21
C HIS A 71 -5.03 -5.22 -12.52
N THR A 72 -4.67 -6.49 -12.70
CA THR A 72 -5.15 -7.34 -13.80
C THR A 72 -5.48 -8.77 -13.37
N ASN A 73 -5.28 -9.11 -12.09
CA ASN A 73 -5.54 -10.44 -11.53
C ASN A 73 -6.22 -10.30 -10.18
N THR A 74 -7.16 -11.19 -9.86
CA THR A 74 -7.80 -11.29 -8.55
C THR A 74 -7.27 -12.47 -7.72
N HIS A 75 -6.39 -13.28 -8.30
CA HIS A 75 -5.79 -14.42 -7.62
C HIS A 75 -4.52 -13.99 -6.84
N PRO A 76 -4.28 -14.44 -5.60
CA PRO A 76 -3.16 -13.99 -4.76
C PRO A 76 -1.79 -14.09 -5.44
N THR A 77 -1.52 -15.21 -6.11
CA THR A 77 -0.29 -15.40 -6.89
C THR A 77 -0.24 -14.53 -8.16
N GLY A 78 -1.40 -14.22 -8.75
CA GLY A 78 -1.51 -13.30 -9.89
C GLY A 78 -1.14 -11.86 -9.53
N ILE A 79 -1.28 -11.46 -8.26
CA ILE A 79 -0.88 -10.12 -7.79
C ILE A 79 0.64 -9.93 -7.88
N LEU A 80 1.41 -10.99 -7.67
CA LEU A 80 2.85 -10.97 -7.92
C LEU A 80 3.17 -10.81 -9.41
N GLU A 81 2.34 -11.33 -10.31
CA GLU A 81 2.51 -11.13 -11.75
C GLU A 81 2.18 -9.69 -12.16
N ASP A 82 1.15 -9.06 -11.57
CA ASP A 82 0.87 -7.63 -11.74
C ASP A 82 2.07 -6.77 -11.34
N LEU A 83 2.66 -7.10 -10.18
CA LEU A 83 3.89 -6.47 -9.71
C LEU A 83 5.04 -6.66 -10.72
N LYS A 84 5.31 -7.90 -11.15
CA LYS A 84 6.43 -8.24 -12.05
C LYS A 84 6.31 -7.56 -13.43
N LYS A 85 5.09 -7.45 -13.94
CA LYS A 85 4.78 -6.84 -15.24
C LYS A 85 4.88 -5.31 -15.21
N HIS A 86 4.82 -4.69 -14.03
CA HIS A 86 4.87 -3.25 -13.92
C HIS A 86 6.16 -2.66 -14.51
N ARG A 87 6.00 -1.62 -15.33
CA ARG A 87 7.07 -0.76 -15.83
C ARG A 87 6.62 0.69 -15.76
N CYS A 88 7.43 1.54 -15.14
CA CYS A 88 7.17 2.98 -15.11
C CYS A 88 7.32 3.54 -16.52
N LYS A 89 6.31 4.30 -16.98
CA LYS A 89 6.24 4.78 -18.36
C LYS A 89 7.40 5.72 -18.74
N PHE A 90 7.88 6.51 -17.79
CA PHE A 90 8.87 7.56 -18.05
C PHE A 90 10.30 7.12 -17.73
N SER A 91 10.53 6.54 -16.55
CA SER A 91 11.87 6.04 -16.17
C SER A 91 12.22 4.67 -16.74
N GLY A 92 11.25 3.89 -17.22
CA GLY A 92 11.45 2.48 -17.59
C GLY A 92 11.69 1.55 -16.39
N LYS A 93 11.61 2.09 -15.17
CA LYS A 93 11.84 1.37 -13.91
C LYS A 93 10.94 0.13 -13.82
N SER A 94 11.53 -1.01 -13.52
CA SER A 94 10.82 -2.25 -13.23
C SER A 94 10.59 -2.40 -11.73
N TYR A 95 9.72 -3.34 -11.32
CA TYR A 95 9.51 -3.62 -9.90
C TYR A 95 10.81 -3.98 -9.15
N LYS A 96 11.81 -4.55 -9.85
CA LYS A 96 13.09 -4.96 -9.25
C LYS A 96 13.89 -3.77 -8.73
N ASP A 97 13.71 -2.62 -9.34
CA ASP A 97 14.47 -1.39 -9.08
C ASP A 97 13.91 -0.59 -7.89
N PHE A 98 12.73 -0.93 -7.39
CA PHE A 98 12.14 -0.30 -6.20
C PHE A 98 12.81 -0.80 -4.92
N LYS A 99 13.02 0.08 -3.95
CA LYS A 99 13.53 -0.27 -2.62
C LYS A 99 12.55 -1.15 -1.84
N HIS A 100 11.29 -0.75 -1.78
CA HIS A 100 10.23 -1.49 -1.09
C HIS A 100 9.21 -2.03 -2.10
N LYS A 101 8.85 -3.30 -1.96
CA LYS A 101 7.98 -4.02 -2.90
C LYS A 101 6.94 -4.75 -2.09
N TRP A 102 5.67 -4.47 -2.34
CA TRP A 102 4.58 -5.03 -1.57
C TRP A 102 3.51 -5.61 -2.48
N ILE A 103 2.93 -6.72 -2.04
CA ILE A 103 1.59 -7.12 -2.47
C ILE A 103 0.61 -6.94 -1.31
N VAL A 104 -0.63 -6.64 -1.65
CA VAL A 104 -1.75 -6.54 -0.71
C VAL A 104 -2.79 -7.53 -1.16
N ILE A 105 -3.08 -8.51 -0.29
CA ILE A 105 -3.95 -9.65 -0.62
C ILE A 105 -4.89 -9.94 0.54
N ASP A 106 -6.08 -10.46 0.23
CA ASP A 106 -7.01 -10.96 1.21
C ASP A 106 -6.85 -12.48 1.33
N ARG A 107 -7.16 -13.05 2.50
CA ARG A 107 -7.20 -14.51 2.61
C ARG A 107 -8.32 -15.07 1.75
N ASP A 108 -9.48 -14.40 1.76
CA ASP A 108 -10.72 -14.77 1.08
C ASP A 108 -10.93 -16.28 1.00
N LYS A 109 -11.14 -16.91 2.15
CA LYS A 109 -11.26 -18.38 2.20
C LYS A 109 -12.35 -18.87 1.25
N GLU A 110 -12.08 -19.96 0.54
CA GLU A 110 -13.02 -20.58 -0.40
C GLU A 110 -14.42 -20.80 0.20
N HIS A 111 -15.44 -20.36 -0.55
CA HIS A 111 -16.85 -20.42 -0.13
C HIS A 111 -17.56 -21.64 -0.72
N VAL A 112 -18.56 -22.17 -0.01
CA VAL A 112 -19.35 -23.35 -0.45
C VAL A 112 -20.04 -23.16 -1.81
N ASN A 113 -20.31 -21.92 -2.21
CA ASN A 113 -21.00 -21.58 -3.46
C ASN A 113 -20.02 -21.11 -4.57
N GLY A 114 -18.71 -21.32 -4.36
CA GLY A 114 -17.64 -20.85 -5.24
C GLY A 114 -17.15 -19.44 -4.89
N GLY A 115 -15.96 -19.12 -5.41
CA GLY A 115 -15.22 -17.90 -5.04
C GLY A 115 -14.29 -18.11 -3.84
N GLY A 116 -13.46 -17.11 -3.56
CA GLY A 116 -12.36 -17.24 -2.60
C GLY A 116 -11.19 -18.08 -3.14
N HIS A 117 -10.26 -18.41 -2.26
CA HIS A 117 -8.97 -19.02 -2.58
C HIS A 117 -8.71 -20.24 -1.70
N SER A 118 -8.04 -21.25 -2.26
CA SER A 118 -7.60 -22.42 -1.48
C SER A 118 -6.49 -22.05 -0.48
N PRO A 119 -6.26 -22.85 0.57
CA PRO A 119 -5.10 -22.70 1.44
C PRO A 119 -3.77 -22.67 0.66
N GLU A 120 -3.68 -23.47 -0.40
CA GLU A 120 -2.52 -23.57 -1.27
C GLU A 120 -2.26 -22.27 -2.04
N ASP A 121 -3.30 -21.62 -2.55
CA ASP A 121 -3.18 -20.37 -3.31
C ASP A 121 -2.60 -19.23 -2.46
N PHE A 122 -3.14 -19.07 -1.25
CA PHE A 122 -2.69 -18.05 -0.32
C PHE A 122 -1.26 -18.32 0.16
N ASN A 123 -0.98 -19.55 0.61
CA ASN A 123 0.37 -19.93 1.07
C ASN A 123 1.41 -19.87 -0.05
N SER A 124 1.04 -20.23 -1.28
CA SER A 124 1.91 -20.10 -2.46
C SER A 124 2.25 -18.64 -2.74
N ALA A 125 1.29 -17.72 -2.62
CA ALA A 125 1.56 -16.29 -2.75
C ALA A 125 2.57 -15.80 -1.69
N LEU A 126 2.40 -16.20 -0.43
CA LEU A 126 3.35 -15.86 0.64
C LEU A 126 4.76 -16.41 0.36
N ALA A 127 4.86 -17.68 -0.04
CA ALA A 127 6.13 -18.33 -0.34
C ALA A 127 6.84 -17.68 -1.55
N GLN A 128 6.10 -17.40 -2.62
CA GLN A 128 6.63 -16.76 -3.82
C GLN A 128 7.08 -15.32 -3.52
N ALA A 129 6.28 -14.53 -2.80
CA ALA A 129 6.64 -13.17 -2.40
C ALA A 129 7.97 -13.16 -1.62
N LYS A 130 8.10 -14.05 -0.64
CA LYS A 130 9.34 -14.23 0.13
C LYS A 130 10.54 -14.53 -0.76
N SER A 131 10.41 -15.47 -1.72
CA SER A 131 11.50 -15.81 -2.65
C SER A 131 11.93 -14.63 -3.55
N LEU A 132 11.00 -13.73 -3.84
CA LEU A 132 11.22 -12.55 -4.68
C LEU A 132 11.65 -11.30 -3.88
N LYS A 133 11.77 -11.42 -2.55
CA LYS A 133 12.00 -10.28 -1.63
C LYS A 133 10.92 -9.20 -1.80
N VAL A 134 9.67 -9.67 -1.81
CA VAL A 134 8.45 -8.85 -1.82
C VAL A 134 7.75 -9.09 -0.49
N ASP A 135 7.42 -8.01 0.20
CA ASP A 135 6.69 -8.05 1.45
C ASP A 135 5.19 -8.22 1.19
N VAL A 136 4.45 -8.77 2.15
CA VAL A 136 3.01 -9.04 2.03
C VAL A 136 2.26 -8.31 3.13
N ALA A 137 1.36 -7.42 2.74
CA ALA A 137 0.32 -6.88 3.62
C ALA A 137 -0.96 -7.67 3.38
N TYR A 138 -1.29 -8.61 4.27
CA TYR A 138 -2.50 -9.43 4.11
C TYR A 138 -3.57 -9.05 5.15
N SER A 139 -4.82 -9.42 4.87
CA SER A 139 -5.91 -9.42 5.85
C SER A 139 -6.69 -10.74 5.80
N ASN A 140 -6.98 -11.30 6.96
CA ASN A 140 -7.83 -12.47 7.12
C ASN A 140 -9.13 -12.07 7.86
N ASP A 141 -10.29 -12.03 7.21
CA ASP A 141 -10.52 -12.55 5.85
C ASP A 141 -10.51 -11.49 4.73
N ALA A 142 -10.66 -10.20 5.06
CA ALA A 142 -10.78 -9.12 4.06
C ALA A 142 -10.12 -7.82 4.53
N PHE A 143 -9.74 -6.95 3.58
CA PHE A 143 -9.09 -5.67 3.85
C PHE A 143 -9.87 -4.78 4.85
N GLU A 144 -11.20 -4.87 4.87
CA GLU A 144 -12.04 -4.10 5.80
C GLU A 144 -11.77 -4.39 7.28
N LEU A 145 -11.06 -5.48 7.62
CA LEU A 145 -10.53 -5.69 8.98
C LEU A 145 -9.67 -4.50 9.42
N TRP A 146 -8.90 -3.92 8.51
CA TRP A 146 -8.12 -2.72 8.77
C TRP A 146 -9.01 -1.55 9.22
N TYR A 147 -10.19 -1.37 8.63
CA TYR A 147 -11.14 -0.33 9.04
C TYR A 147 -11.71 -0.60 10.43
N LEU A 148 -12.10 -1.85 10.72
CA LEU A 148 -12.65 -2.22 12.03
C LEU A 148 -11.64 -1.90 13.16
N LEU A 149 -10.36 -2.16 12.92
CA LEU A 149 -9.30 -1.95 13.89
C LEU A 149 -9.11 -0.46 14.27
N HIS A 150 -9.60 0.50 13.48
CA HIS A 150 -9.58 1.93 13.87
C HIS A 150 -10.52 2.22 15.05
N PHE A 151 -11.55 1.40 15.25
CA PHE A 151 -12.56 1.60 16.30
C PHE A 151 -12.25 0.81 17.56
N ASN A 152 -11.90 -0.47 17.41
CA ASN A 152 -11.65 -1.35 18.55
C ASN A 152 -10.74 -2.52 18.17
N PRO A 153 -10.02 -3.13 19.15
CA PRO A 153 -9.35 -4.40 18.93
C PRO A 153 -10.37 -5.50 18.59
N ARG A 154 -9.92 -6.52 17.86
CA ARG A 154 -10.70 -7.74 17.56
C ARG A 154 -9.79 -8.94 17.67
N GLU A 155 -9.97 -9.73 18.74
CA GLU A 155 -9.18 -10.96 19.02
C GLU A 155 -9.99 -12.24 18.79
N THR A 156 -11.29 -12.12 18.55
CA THR A 156 -12.19 -13.25 18.28
C THR A 156 -12.48 -13.37 16.80
N ALA A 157 -12.55 -14.61 16.30
CA ALA A 157 -12.90 -14.92 14.92
C ALA A 157 -14.13 -14.12 14.45
N ILE A 158 -14.07 -13.69 13.19
CA ILE A 158 -15.15 -12.92 12.57
C ILE A 158 -15.41 -13.45 11.16
N LEU A 159 -16.67 -13.56 10.79
CA LEU A 159 -17.05 -13.85 9.41
C LEU A 159 -16.99 -12.57 8.59
N ARG A 160 -16.62 -12.68 7.31
CA ARG A 160 -16.53 -11.53 6.40
C ARG A 160 -17.81 -10.68 6.38
N ASP A 161 -18.98 -11.32 6.36
CA ASP A 161 -20.26 -10.63 6.38
C ASP A 161 -20.51 -9.85 7.67
N GLU A 162 -20.11 -10.41 8.81
CA GLU A 162 -20.20 -9.75 10.12
C GLU A 162 -19.20 -8.59 10.20
N LEU A 163 -17.99 -8.78 9.68
CA LEU A 163 -16.95 -7.75 9.59
C LEU A 163 -17.48 -6.52 8.83
N LEU A 164 -18.05 -6.72 7.65
CA LEU A 164 -18.61 -5.62 6.86
C LEU A 164 -19.73 -4.91 7.60
N THR A 165 -20.68 -5.65 8.18
CA THR A 165 -21.77 -5.08 8.99
C THR A 165 -21.23 -4.23 10.13
N GLN A 166 -20.26 -4.73 10.92
CA GLN A 166 -19.70 -3.98 12.04
C GLN A 166 -18.98 -2.70 11.58
N VAL A 167 -18.20 -2.76 10.50
CA VAL A 167 -17.52 -1.57 9.96
C VAL A 167 -18.54 -0.50 9.55
N ILE A 168 -19.60 -0.91 8.84
CA ILE A 168 -20.66 0.00 8.38
C ILE A 168 -21.36 0.65 9.58
N GLU A 169 -21.77 -0.14 10.57
CA GLU A 169 -22.42 0.36 11.79
C GLU A 169 -21.52 1.35 12.55
N LYS A 170 -20.22 1.06 12.66
CA LYS A 170 -19.26 1.97 13.32
C LYS A 170 -19.08 3.27 12.56
N LEU A 171 -19.04 3.24 11.23
CA LEU A 171 -18.94 4.43 10.38
C LEU A 171 -20.22 5.27 10.45
N GLN A 172 -21.39 4.64 10.36
CA GLN A 172 -22.70 5.29 10.48
C GLN A 172 -22.89 5.94 11.85
N ALA A 173 -22.58 5.21 12.93
CA ALA A 173 -22.68 5.75 14.29
C ALA A 173 -21.70 6.91 14.52
N ARG A 174 -20.53 6.90 13.87
CA ARG A 174 -19.55 7.98 13.96
C ARG A 174 -19.98 9.22 13.17
N ASN A 175 -20.52 9.03 11.97
CA ASN A 175 -20.86 10.13 11.07
C ASN A 175 -22.02 9.73 10.13
N GLU A 176 -23.23 9.79 10.66
CA GLU A 176 -24.46 9.38 9.97
C GLU A 176 -24.70 10.19 8.70
N SER A 177 -24.40 11.49 8.69
CA SER A 177 -24.62 12.34 7.51
C SER A 177 -23.73 11.96 6.32
N LYS A 178 -22.53 11.40 6.58
CA LYS A 178 -21.59 10.95 5.54
C LYS A 178 -21.82 9.50 5.14
N PHE A 179 -22.19 8.63 6.08
CA PHE A 179 -22.23 7.17 5.87
C PHE A 179 -23.62 6.54 6.01
N GLY A 180 -24.69 7.31 6.20
CA GLY A 180 -26.04 6.77 6.39
C GLY A 180 -26.57 5.91 5.23
N GLN A 181 -26.02 6.08 4.02
CA GLN A 181 -26.34 5.24 2.85
C GLN A 181 -25.26 4.19 2.55
N LEU A 182 -24.23 4.07 3.38
CA LEU A 182 -23.19 3.07 3.22
C LEU A 182 -23.79 1.67 3.47
N ASP A 183 -23.48 0.75 2.58
CA ASP A 183 -23.88 -0.65 2.65
C ASP A 183 -22.74 -1.58 2.19
N LYS A 184 -23.02 -2.88 2.14
CA LYS A 184 -22.03 -3.91 1.77
C LYS A 184 -21.56 -3.82 0.32
N ASP A 185 -22.37 -3.25 -0.57
CA ASP A 185 -22.07 -3.13 -2.00
C ASP A 185 -21.28 -1.86 -2.32
N THR A 186 -21.47 -0.82 -1.50
CA THR A 186 -20.89 0.50 -1.69
C THR A 186 -19.60 0.70 -0.91
N ILE A 187 -19.39 0.03 0.22
CA ILE A 187 -18.19 0.17 1.06
C ILE A 187 -16.88 -0.07 0.31
N LYS A 188 -16.90 -0.96 -0.68
CA LYS A 188 -15.74 -1.30 -1.52
C LYS A 188 -15.53 -0.36 -2.70
N GLN A 189 -16.34 0.68 -2.86
CA GLN A 189 -16.17 1.64 -3.96
C GLN A 189 -15.12 2.68 -3.60
N ALA A 190 -14.34 3.12 -4.59
CA ALA A 190 -13.27 4.10 -4.39
C ALA A 190 -13.75 5.42 -3.77
N VAL A 191 -14.97 5.88 -4.11
CA VAL A 191 -15.57 7.09 -3.53
C VAL A 191 -15.76 6.95 -2.02
N PHE A 192 -16.35 5.85 -1.57
CA PHE A 192 -16.56 5.59 -0.14
C PHE A 192 -15.25 5.28 0.58
N THR A 193 -14.34 4.54 -0.05
CA THR A 193 -13.00 4.32 0.51
C THR A 193 -12.27 5.62 0.83
N LYS A 194 -12.35 6.63 -0.06
CA LYS A 194 -11.76 7.94 0.23
C LYS A 194 -12.44 8.63 1.42
N LEU A 195 -13.78 8.58 1.48
CA LEU A 195 -14.53 9.15 2.61
C LEU A 195 -14.20 8.46 3.94
N ILE A 196 -14.04 7.14 3.92
CA ILE A 196 -13.63 6.31 5.05
C ILE A 196 -12.20 6.65 5.48
N PHE A 197 -11.26 6.74 4.54
CA PHE A 197 -9.89 7.16 4.82
C PHE A 197 -9.87 8.52 5.54
N ASP A 198 -10.56 9.52 4.97
CA ASP A 198 -10.63 10.88 5.52
C ASP A 198 -11.24 10.87 6.95
N GLU A 199 -12.21 10.00 7.22
CA GLU A 199 -12.86 9.86 8.54
C GLU A 199 -11.97 9.15 9.57
N LEU A 200 -11.22 8.14 9.14
CA LEU A 200 -10.46 7.25 10.00
C LEU A 200 -9.02 7.74 10.25
N GLN A 201 -8.53 8.74 9.51
CA GLN A 201 -7.13 9.22 9.60
C GLN A 201 -6.69 9.53 11.04
N ALA A 202 -7.53 10.23 11.81
CA ALA A 202 -7.22 10.59 13.20
C ALA A 202 -7.15 9.39 14.15
N LEU A 203 -7.66 8.22 13.74
CA LEU A 203 -7.66 6.97 14.51
C LEU A 203 -6.59 5.98 14.02
N GLN A 204 -5.75 6.34 13.06
CA GLN A 204 -4.81 5.40 12.45
C GLN A 204 -3.81 4.83 13.46
N GLU A 205 -3.32 5.64 14.41
CA GLU A 205 -2.46 5.16 15.50
C GLU A 205 -3.17 4.14 16.42
N THR A 206 -4.49 4.30 16.63
CA THR A 206 -5.31 3.31 17.34
C THR A 206 -5.38 2.00 16.55
N ALA A 207 -5.57 2.08 15.22
CA ALA A 207 -5.60 0.90 14.35
C ALA A 207 -4.27 0.14 14.36
N ILE A 208 -3.15 0.86 14.32
CA ILE A 208 -1.81 0.27 14.42
C ILE A 208 -1.67 -0.51 15.74
N LYS A 209 -2.00 0.10 16.88
CA LYS A 209 -1.91 -0.56 18.19
C LYS A 209 -2.82 -1.78 18.30
N ASN A 210 -4.04 -1.67 17.76
CA ASN A 210 -5.00 -2.78 17.77
C ASN A 210 -4.51 -3.94 16.88
N ALA A 211 -3.91 -3.65 15.73
CA ALA A 211 -3.33 -4.66 14.86
C ALA A 211 -2.09 -5.33 15.49
N GLU A 212 -1.19 -4.56 16.11
CA GLU A 212 -0.02 -5.09 16.81
C GLU A 212 -0.44 -6.02 17.96
N ARG A 213 -1.45 -5.61 18.74
CA ARG A 213 -2.04 -6.43 19.81
C ARG A 213 -2.65 -7.72 19.26
N LEU A 214 -3.38 -7.64 18.15
CA LEU A 214 -3.93 -8.82 17.48
C LEU A 214 -2.82 -9.79 17.07
N MET A 215 -1.76 -9.29 16.43
CA MET A 215 -0.65 -10.14 15.98
C MET A 215 0.13 -10.76 17.14
N ALA A 216 0.31 -10.03 18.25
CA ALA A 216 0.95 -10.55 19.46
C ALA A 216 0.18 -11.72 20.10
N SER A 217 -1.12 -11.83 19.87
CA SER A 217 -1.92 -12.96 20.39
C SER A 217 -1.58 -14.31 19.75
N TYR A 218 -0.88 -14.33 18.61
CA TYR A 218 -0.54 -15.54 17.84
C TYR A 218 0.90 -16.05 18.03
N GLU A 219 1.73 -15.41 18.87
CA GLU A 219 3.21 -15.54 18.94
C GLU A 219 3.80 -16.96 18.93
N VAL A 220 3.09 -17.98 19.42
CA VAL A 220 3.62 -19.37 19.50
C VAL A 220 3.24 -20.23 18.27
N ALA A 221 2.19 -19.88 17.54
CA ALA A 221 1.61 -20.73 16.49
C ALA A 221 1.01 -19.93 15.31
N HIS A 222 1.64 -18.82 14.95
CA HIS A 222 1.17 -17.95 13.88
C HIS A 222 1.05 -18.68 12.54
N ASN A 223 -0.17 -18.75 12.02
CA ASN A 223 -0.50 -19.32 10.72
C ASN A 223 -1.40 -18.32 9.95
N PRO A 224 -0.82 -17.42 9.13
CA PRO A 224 -1.58 -16.42 8.37
C PRO A 224 -2.81 -16.95 7.62
N GLU A 225 -2.73 -18.17 7.11
CA GLU A 225 -3.80 -18.81 6.33
C GLU A 225 -5.01 -19.17 7.20
N ASN A 226 -4.80 -19.61 8.44
CA ASN A 226 -5.85 -20.04 9.36
C ASN A 226 -6.20 -19.02 10.46
N ASP A 227 -5.30 -18.09 10.77
CA ASP A 227 -5.48 -17.12 11.85
C ASP A 227 -6.57 -16.11 11.47
N ASN A 228 -7.74 -16.23 12.10
CA ASN A 228 -8.87 -15.33 11.91
C ASN A 228 -9.27 -14.67 13.25
N PRO A 229 -9.26 -13.33 13.35
CA PRO A 229 -8.75 -12.38 12.34
C PRO A 229 -7.23 -12.25 12.39
N SER A 230 -6.59 -11.90 11.28
CA SER A 230 -5.15 -11.59 11.26
C SER A 230 -4.84 -10.56 10.18
N THR A 231 -3.87 -9.66 10.40
CA THR A 231 -3.49 -8.68 9.38
C THR A 231 -2.07 -8.15 9.54
N THR A 232 -1.39 -7.93 8.42
CA THR A 232 -0.10 -7.22 8.36
C THR A 232 -0.20 -5.86 7.68
N VAL A 233 -1.41 -5.35 7.40
CA VAL A 233 -1.62 -4.03 6.78
C VAL A 233 -0.98 -2.89 7.58
N HIS A 234 -1.03 -2.97 8.91
CA HIS A 234 -0.39 -2.01 9.81
C HIS A 234 1.13 -1.88 9.58
N VAL A 235 1.81 -2.94 9.13
CA VAL A 235 3.26 -2.89 8.83
C VAL A 235 3.53 -2.01 7.62
N LEU A 236 2.74 -2.17 6.56
CA LEU A 236 2.82 -1.32 5.37
C LEU A 236 2.43 0.13 5.70
N VAL A 237 1.37 0.34 6.49
CA VAL A 237 0.98 1.69 6.93
C VAL A 237 2.09 2.37 7.75
N LYS A 238 2.73 1.66 8.70
CA LYS A 238 3.87 2.20 9.45
C LYS A 238 5.04 2.59 8.54
N LEU A 239 5.36 1.75 7.54
CA LEU A 239 6.36 2.10 6.54
C LEU A 239 5.99 3.39 5.80
N LEU A 240 4.73 3.51 5.36
CA LEU A 240 4.26 4.71 4.64
C LEU A 240 4.23 5.96 5.55
N ASN A 241 3.89 5.81 6.83
CA ASN A 241 3.91 6.88 7.81
C ASN A 241 5.33 7.37 8.10
N SER A 242 6.33 6.48 8.07
CA SER A 242 7.73 6.86 8.27
C SER A 242 8.27 7.79 7.17
N LEU A 243 7.61 7.87 6.00
CA LEU A 243 7.98 8.76 4.91
C LEU A 243 7.68 10.24 5.20
N TRP A 244 6.93 10.53 6.26
CA TRP A 244 6.55 11.87 6.70
C TRP A 244 7.46 12.44 7.79
N ILE A 245 8.30 11.60 8.40
CA ILE A 245 9.16 11.99 9.51
C ILE A 245 10.42 12.61 8.91
N GLU A 246 10.49 13.95 9.00
CA GLU A 246 11.68 14.77 8.74
C GLU A 246 12.71 14.61 9.87
#